data_AF-A0A923YGQ9-F1
#
_entry.id   AF-A0A923YGQ9-F1
#
_cell.length_a   1.000
_cell.length_b   1.000
_cell.length_c   1.000
_cell.angle_alpha   90.00
_cell.angle_beta   90.00
_cell.angle_gamma   90.00
#
_symmetry.space_group_name_H-M   'P 1'
#
loop_
_entity.id
_entity.type
_entity.pdbx_description
1 polymer ?
#
loop_
_entity_poly.entity_id
_entity_poly.type
_entity_poly.pdbx_seq_one_letter_code
_entity_poly.pdbx_strand_id
1 'polypeptide(L)'
;MCHENSLYKIISPGEEHYGSYVIEGGFSDPKYTVQYIAFPSVDWNNASAYYILEFDNTTSQFIQLAIVPIDGKIPKQNSDFSVDPNRVVNPIGINWENGKDLSTPPFPQK
;
A
#
# COMPACT_ATOMS: atom_id res chain seq x y z
N MET A 1 16.11 5.39 -13.71
CA MET A 1 16.06 6.18 -12.46
C MET A 1 14.59 6.38 -12.12
N CYS A 2 14.14 5.91 -10.95
CA CYS A 2 12.73 5.92 -10.52
C CYS A 2 12.21 7.35 -10.44
N HIS A 3 11.28 7.71 -11.34
CA HIS A 3 10.54 8.96 -11.25
C HIS A 3 9.32 8.77 -10.34
N GLU A 4 9.25 9.63 -9.33
CA GLU A 4 8.06 10.09 -8.60
C GLU A 4 7.13 9.01 -8.02
N ASN A 5 7.57 8.57 -6.83
CA ASN A 5 6.77 8.11 -5.71
C ASN A 5 5.90 6.88 -5.96
N SER A 6 6.55 5.72 -5.92
CA SER A 6 5.94 4.39 -5.70
C SER A 6 5.23 4.26 -4.33
N LEU A 7 4.76 5.37 -3.76
CA LEU A 7 4.17 5.49 -2.43
C LEU A 7 2.68 5.78 -2.62
N TYR A 8 1.88 4.76 -2.33
CA TYR A 8 0.44 4.79 -2.51
C TYR A 8 -0.21 4.73 -1.13
N LYS A 9 -1.40 5.31 -1.03
CA LYS A 9 -2.23 5.23 0.16
C LYS A 9 -3.39 4.32 -0.16
N ILE A 10 -3.51 3.20 0.56
CA ILE A 10 -4.78 2.46 0.58
C ILE A 10 -5.65 3.16 1.61
N ILE A 11 -6.84 3.58 1.18
CA ILE A 11 -7.88 4.16 2.04
C ILE A 11 -8.98 3.11 2.15
N SER A 12 -9.11 2.49 3.32
CA SER A 12 -10.24 1.66 3.69
C SER A 12 -11.10 2.40 4.72
N PRO A 13 -12.42 2.12 4.83
CA PRO A 13 -13.26 2.77 5.83
C PRO A 13 -12.70 2.59 7.25
N GLY A 14 -12.18 3.66 7.84
CA GLY A 14 -11.65 3.69 9.21
C GLY A 14 -10.14 3.48 9.35
N GLU A 15 -9.42 3.17 8.27
CA GLU A 15 -8.00 2.83 8.31
C GLU A 15 -7.21 3.51 7.17
N GLU A 16 -6.06 4.10 7.51
CA GLU A 16 -5.18 4.78 6.57
C GLU A 16 -3.76 4.24 6.69
N HIS A 17 -3.30 3.53 5.66
CA HIS A 17 -1.97 2.92 5.68
C HIS A 17 -1.15 3.38 4.48
N TYR A 18 0.01 3.96 4.75
CA TYR A 18 1.04 4.25 3.74
C TYR A 18 1.91 3.03 3.51
N GLY A 19 2.49 2.94 2.31
CA GLY A 19 3.26 1.78 1.93
C GLY A 19 3.80 1.88 0.51
N SER A 20 4.50 0.83 0.13
CA SER A 20 5.10 0.68 -1.19
C SER A 20 4.38 -0.43 -1.95
N TYR A 21 4.44 -0.38 -3.28
CA TYR A 21 3.84 -1.42 -4.12
C TYR A 21 4.69 -1.78 -5.33
N VAL A 22 4.37 -2.95 -5.88
CA VAL A 22 4.75 -3.39 -7.21
C VAL A 22 3.47 -3.71 -7.98
N ILE A 23 3.46 -3.41 -9.28
CA ILE A 23 2.37 -3.74 -10.18
C ILE A 23 2.81 -4.79 -11.20
N GLU A 24 1.96 -5.80 -11.40
CA GLU A 24 2.02 -6.71 -12.54
C GLU A 24 0.96 -6.27 -13.56
N GLY A 25 1.42 -5.85 -14.74
CA GLY A 25 0.60 -5.15 -15.75
C GLY A 25 0.67 -3.62 -15.59
N GLY A 26 -0.30 -2.93 -16.17
CA GLY A 26 -0.50 -1.49 -16.04
C GLY A 26 -1.90 -1.13 -15.54
N PHE A 27 -2.04 0.04 -14.89
CA PHE A 27 -3.34 0.49 -14.36
C PHE A 27 -4.45 0.64 -15.42
N SER A 28 -4.08 0.75 -16.70
CA SER A 28 -5.01 0.81 -17.83
C SER A 28 -5.38 -0.55 -18.41
N ASP A 29 -4.75 -1.64 -17.96
CA ASP A 29 -5.00 -2.97 -18.49
C ASP A 29 -6.36 -3.49 -18.02
N PRO A 30 -7.02 -4.40 -18.76
CA PRO A 30 -8.30 -4.97 -18.35
C PRO A 30 -8.25 -5.61 -16.96
N LYS A 31 -7.10 -6.22 -16.63
CA LYS A 31 -6.79 -6.79 -15.32
C LYS A 31 -5.36 -6.47 -14.95
N TYR A 32 -5.12 -6.15 -13.69
CA TYR A 32 -3.78 -5.92 -13.16
C TYR A 32 -3.74 -6.32 -11.68
N THR A 33 -2.53 -6.63 -11.19
CA THR A 33 -2.32 -7.03 -9.80
C THR A 33 -1.37 -6.03 -9.13
N VAL A 34 -1.77 -5.54 -7.96
CA VAL A 34 -0.93 -4.71 -7.10
C VAL A 34 -0.54 -5.52 -5.87
N GLN A 35 0.77 -5.66 -5.67
CA GLN A 35 1.36 -6.23 -4.47
C GLN A 35 1.81 -5.08 -3.59
N TYR A 36 1.19 -4.91 -2.43
CA TYR A 36 1.38 -3.74 -1.58
C TYR A 36 1.88 -4.15 -0.20
N ILE A 37 2.93 -3.48 0.29
CA ILE A 37 3.46 -3.64 1.65
C ILE A 37 3.16 -2.35 2.40
N ALA A 38 2.26 -2.45 3.37
CA ALA A 38 1.98 -1.36 4.29
C ALA A 38 3.15 -1.19 5.28
N PHE A 39 3.47 0.06 5.60
CA PHE A 39 4.38 0.37 6.71
C PHE A 39 3.83 -0.14 8.04
N PRO A 40 4.70 -0.36 9.04
CA PRO A 40 4.29 -0.79 10.36
C PRO A 40 3.15 0.07 10.93
N SER A 41 2.08 -0.58 11.40
CA SER A 41 0.96 0.08 12.09
C SER A 41 0.67 -0.55 13.44
N VAL A 42 0.13 0.26 14.35
CA VAL A 42 -0.40 -0.20 15.65
C VAL A 42 -1.51 -1.24 15.47
N ASP A 43 -2.25 -1.17 14.37
CA ASP A 43 -3.33 -2.12 14.02
C ASP A 43 -2.81 -3.54 13.81
N TRP A 44 -1.52 -3.69 13.51
CA TRP A 44 -0.85 -4.97 13.30
C TRP A 44 0.32 -5.19 14.27
N ASN A 45 0.19 -4.69 15.50
CA ASN A 45 1.22 -4.82 16.55
C ASN A 45 2.59 -4.24 16.12
N ASN A 46 2.56 -3.06 15.49
CA ASN A 46 3.73 -2.39 14.91
C ASN A 46 4.48 -3.25 13.89
N ALA A 47 3.77 -4.13 13.19
CA ALA A 47 4.29 -4.90 12.08
C ALA A 47 3.69 -4.44 10.75
N SER A 48 4.35 -4.80 9.65
CA SER A 48 3.84 -4.53 8.30
C SER A 48 2.77 -5.53 7.90
N ALA A 49 1.85 -5.08 7.04
CA ALA A 49 0.86 -5.91 6.36
C ALA A 49 1.21 -6.04 4.87
N TYR A 50 1.00 -7.23 4.31
CA TYR A 50 1.15 -7.46 2.89
C TYR A 50 -0.22 -7.70 2.25
N TYR A 51 -0.46 -7.04 1.13
CA TYR A 51 -1.70 -7.12 0.38
C TYR A 51 -1.44 -7.58 -1.04
N ILE A 52 -2.32 -8.43 -1.53
CA ILE A 52 -2.47 -8.72 -2.96
C ILE A 52 -3.83 -8.17 -3.37
N LEU A 53 -3.82 -7.23 -4.31
CA LEU A 53 -5.00 -6.58 -4.84
C LEU A 53 -5.12 -6.92 -6.33
N GLU A 54 -6.16 -7.65 -6.72
CA GLU A 54 -6.41 -7.99 -8.11
C GLU A 54 -7.56 -7.14 -8.62
N PHE A 55 -7.33 -6.35 -9.67
CA PHE A 55 -8.31 -5.42 -10.21
C PHE A 55 -8.84 -5.91 -11.56
N ASP A 56 -10.12 -5.68 -11.81
CA ASP A 56 -10.77 -5.87 -13.10
C ASP A 56 -11.43 -4.56 -13.54
N ASN A 57 -10.75 -3.85 -14.44
CA ASN A 57 -11.22 -2.58 -15.00
C ASN A 57 -12.48 -2.73 -15.86
N THR A 58 -12.77 -3.94 -16.37
CA THR A 58 -13.95 -4.17 -17.22
C THR A 58 -15.23 -4.27 -16.40
N THR A 59 -15.11 -4.66 -15.13
CA THR A 59 -16.25 -4.83 -14.21
C THR A 59 -16.23 -3.86 -13.02
N SER A 60 -15.16 -3.06 -12.89
CA SER A 60 -14.91 -2.17 -11.74
C SER A 60 -14.90 -2.90 -10.39
N GLN A 61 -14.54 -4.19 -10.40
CA GLN A 61 -14.42 -5.02 -9.21
C GLN A 61 -12.95 -5.27 -8.87
N PHE A 62 -12.67 -5.42 -7.58
CA PHE A 62 -11.38 -5.87 -7.11
C PHE A 62 -11.50 -6.94 -6.02
N ILE A 63 -10.43 -7.71 -5.91
CA ILE A 63 -10.20 -8.72 -4.90
C ILE A 63 -9.07 -8.24 -3.99
N GLN A 64 -9.23 -8.40 -2.68
CA GLN A 64 -8.19 -8.16 -1.70
C GLN A 64 -7.88 -9.41 -0.90
N LEU A 65 -6.59 -9.74 -0.81
CA LEU A 65 -6.03 -10.66 0.16
C LEU A 65 -5.05 -9.90 1.05
N ALA A 66 -5.20 -10.02 2.37
CA ALA A 66 -4.28 -9.42 3.34
C ALA A 66 -3.59 -10.51 4.17
N ILE A 67 -2.28 -10.36 4.34
CA ILE A 67 -1.42 -11.21 5.14
C ILE A 67 -0.79 -10.33 6.22
N VAL A 68 -1.18 -10.59 7.47
CA VAL A 68 -0.70 -9.85 8.64
C VAL A 68 -0.03 -10.80 9.65
N PRO A 69 0.92 -10.31 10.46
CA PRO A 69 1.65 -11.16 11.42
C PRO A 69 0.86 -11.55 12.67
N ILE A 70 -0.27 -10.87 12.92
CA ILE A 70 -1.18 -11.18 14.04
C ILE A 70 -2.23 -12.21 13.64
N ASP A 71 -2.61 -13.04 14.60
CA ASP A 71 -3.46 -14.22 14.42
C ASP A 71 -4.78 -13.91 13.70
N GLY A 72 -5.02 -14.66 12.62
CA GLY A 72 -6.25 -14.61 11.84
C GLY A 72 -5.98 -14.43 10.36
N LYS A 73 -6.33 -15.44 9.54
CA LYS A 73 -6.42 -15.24 8.10
C LYS A 73 -7.51 -14.22 7.83
N ILE A 74 -7.13 -13.00 7.44
CA ILE A 74 -8.10 -12.02 6.95
C ILE A 74 -8.78 -12.65 5.73
N PRO A 75 -10.12 -12.85 5.75
CA PRO A 75 -10.81 -13.46 4.62
C PRO A 75 -10.59 -12.63 3.35
N LYS A 76 -10.54 -13.32 2.22
CA LYS A 76 -10.54 -12.64 0.92
C LYS A 76 -11.78 -11.76 0.80
N GLN A 77 -11.59 -10.50 0.42
CA GLN A 77 -12.66 -9.53 0.21
C GLN A 77 -12.82 -9.26 -1.28
N ASN A 78 -14.06 -9.00 -1.70
CA ASN A 78 -14.38 -8.54 -3.05
C ASN A 78 -15.23 -7.28 -2.91
N SER A 79 -14.91 -6.23 -3.67
CA SER A 79 -15.67 -4.98 -3.63
C SER A 79 -15.48 -4.20 -4.93
N ASP A 80 -16.21 -3.10 -5.06
CA ASP A 80 -16.06 -2.19 -6.19
C ASP A 80 -14.89 -1.23 -5.95
N PHE A 81 -14.27 -0.74 -7.02
CA PHE A 81 -13.24 0.30 -6.93
C PHE A 81 -13.49 1.44 -7.90
N SER A 82 -12.90 2.60 -7.58
CA SER A 82 -12.79 3.74 -8.48
C SER A 82 -11.37 4.29 -8.43
N VAL A 83 -10.95 4.94 -9.51
CA VAL A 83 -9.63 5.56 -9.63
C VAL A 83 -9.82 7.05 -9.80
N ASP A 84 -9.25 7.82 -8.88
CA ASP A 84 -9.26 9.27 -8.93
C ASP A 84 -7.86 9.83 -9.21
N PRO A 85 -7.74 10.98 -9.91
CA PRO A 85 -6.47 11.65 -10.07
C PRO A 85 -5.84 11.95 -8.70
N ASN A 86 -4.59 11.55 -8.49
CA ASN A 86 -3.84 11.96 -7.31
C ASN A 86 -3.57 13.47 -7.37
N ARG A 87 -4.31 14.25 -6.57
CA ARG A 87 -4.13 15.70 -6.43
C ARG A 87 -3.18 16.09 -5.30
N VAL A 88 -2.64 15.11 -4.57
CA VAL A 88 -1.76 15.33 -3.43
C VAL A 88 -0.32 15.45 -3.92
N VAL A 89 0.24 16.65 -3.83
CA VAL A 89 1.69 16.87 -3.97
C VAL A 89 2.37 16.22 -2.77
N ASN A 90 3.29 15.26 -3.01
CA ASN A 90 4.03 14.45 -2.03
C ASN A 90 3.72 14.78 -0.56
N PRO A 91 2.79 14.06 0.09
CA PRO A 91 2.21 14.48 1.38
C PRO A 91 3.22 14.50 2.53
N ILE A 92 4.34 13.79 2.37
CA ILE A 92 5.34 13.65 3.44
C ILE A 92 6.51 14.61 3.21
N GLY A 93 6.57 15.31 2.07
CA GLY A 93 7.72 16.12 1.68
C GLY A 93 9.03 15.32 1.57
N ILE A 94 8.96 13.99 1.67
CA ILE A 94 10.11 13.11 1.67
C ILE A 94 10.55 12.86 0.24
N ASN A 95 11.77 13.28 -0.06
CA ASN A 95 12.51 12.92 -1.25
C ASN A 95 13.70 12.04 -0.84
N TRP A 96 14.48 11.62 -1.82
CA TRP A 96 15.67 10.81 -1.57
C TRP A 96 16.68 11.47 -0.61
N GLU A 97 16.79 12.80 -0.62
CA GLU A 97 17.78 13.50 0.19
C GLU A 97 17.39 13.60 1.67
N ASN A 98 16.11 13.77 2.00
CA ASN A 98 15.65 13.85 3.40
C ASN A 98 15.04 12.53 3.94
N GLY A 99 14.80 11.53 3.08
CA GLY A 99 14.29 10.21 3.49
C GLY A 99 15.37 9.27 4.05
N LYS A 100 16.65 9.54 3.77
CA LYS A 100 17.80 8.77 4.31
C LYS A 100 17.82 8.82 5.84
N ASP A 101 17.38 9.93 6.44
CA ASP A 101 17.43 10.16 7.88
C ASP A 101 16.30 9.45 8.65
N LEU A 102 15.28 8.93 7.95
CA LEU A 102 14.21 8.12 8.57
C LEU A 102 14.59 6.64 8.70
N SER A 103 15.73 6.23 8.13
CA SER A 103 16.25 4.87 8.24
C SER A 103 17.02 4.61 9.53
N THR A 104 17.18 5.62 10.40
CA THR A 104 17.76 5.43 11.74
C THR A 104 16.66 4.95 12.71
N PRO A 105 16.71 3.70 13.20
CA PRO A 105 15.69 3.21 14.13
C PRO A 105 15.75 4.01 15.44
N PRO A 106 14.60 4.33 16.07
CA PRO A 106 14.56 5.11 17.32
C PRO A 106 14.90 4.30 18.58
N PHE A 107 15.44 3.09 18.47
CA PHE A 107 15.73 2.25 19.62
C PHE A 107 17.23 2.05 19.85
N PRO A 108 17.71 2.20 21.10
CA PRO A 108 19.09 1.89 21.44
C PRO A 108 19.33 0.39 21.26
N GLN A 109 20.38 0.02 20.53
CA GLN A 109 20.90 -1.34 20.53
C GLN A 109 21.38 -1.69 21.94
N LYS A 110 20.86 -2.77 22.50
CA LYS A 110 21.32 -3.38 23.75
C LYS A 110 22.12 -4.63 23.45
#